data_AF-A0AAX3SVN6-F1
#
_entry.id   AF-A0AAX3SVN6-F1
#
_cell.length_a   1.000
_cell.length_b   1.000
_cell.length_c   1.000
_cell.angle_alpha   90.00
_cell.angle_beta   90.00
_cell.angle_gamma   90.00
#
_symmetry.space_group_name_H-M   'P 1'
#
loop_
_entity.id
_entity.type
_entity.pdbx_description
1 polymer ?
#
loop_
_entity_poly.entity_id
_entity_poly.type
_entity_poly.pdbx_seq_one_letter_code
_entity_poly.pdbx_strand_id
1 'polypeptide(L)'
;MPGANASYRRIPGPLGDPDAYYWRGGLVEKPPRPSHFHRFDPQEQAWKLDDSLAWSAVRGQRDARLAACDWVTLRAQETGEPMPAPWLAYRQALRDITDQPDPLAIVWPTAPA
;
A
#
# COMPACT_ATOMS: atom_id res chain seq x y z
N MET A 1 -2.07 18.18 -47.84
CA MET A 1 -2.77 17.59 -46.68
C MET A 1 -2.36 16.13 -46.53
N PRO A 2 -1.53 15.75 -45.57
CA PRO A 2 -1.49 14.35 -45.11
C PRO A 2 -1.59 14.30 -43.57
N GLY A 3 -2.15 13.32 -42.89
CA GLY A 3 -2.73 12.02 -43.21
C GLY A 3 -2.88 11.32 -41.85
N ALA A 4 -4.05 10.79 -41.53
CA ALA A 4 -4.26 10.07 -40.26
C ALA A 4 -5.15 8.85 -40.51
N ASN A 5 -4.55 7.83 -41.14
CA ASN A 5 -5.09 6.48 -41.11
C ASN A 5 -4.88 5.91 -39.70
N ALA A 6 -5.79 6.23 -38.78
CA ALA A 6 -5.95 5.48 -37.55
C ALA A 6 -6.55 4.11 -37.90
N SER A 7 -5.71 3.17 -38.31
CA SER A 7 -6.12 1.79 -38.52
C SER A 7 -6.44 1.16 -37.16
N TYR A 8 -7.70 1.22 -36.75
CA TYR A 8 -8.22 0.39 -35.66
C TYR A 8 -8.15 -1.07 -36.09
N ARG A 9 -7.07 -1.77 -35.72
CA ARG A 9 -6.97 -3.22 -35.91
C ARG A 9 -7.83 -3.89 -34.84
N ARG A 10 -8.82 -4.67 -35.28
CA ARG A 10 -9.70 -5.50 -34.42
C ARG A 10 -8.85 -6.38 -33.49
N ILE A 11 -9.08 -6.26 -32.18
CA ILE A 11 -8.51 -7.15 -31.17
C ILE A 11 -9.27 -8.49 -31.27
N PRO A 12 -8.62 -9.64 -31.50
CA PRO A 12 -9.31 -10.93 -31.54
C PRO A 12 -9.62 -11.42 -30.12
N GLY A 13 -10.85 -11.91 -29.89
CA GLY A 13 -11.29 -12.51 -28.62
C GLY A 13 -11.97 -11.50 -27.68
N PRO A 14 -12.80 -11.96 -26.72
CA PRO A 14 -13.44 -11.04 -25.78
C PRO A 14 -12.32 -10.23 -25.15
N LEU A 15 -12.44 -8.91 -25.18
CA LEU A 15 -11.45 -8.05 -24.55
C LEU A 15 -11.33 -8.53 -23.10
N GLY A 16 -10.29 -9.31 -22.79
CA GLY A 16 -9.79 -9.41 -21.43
C GLY A 16 -9.57 -7.98 -20.93
N ASP A 17 -9.47 -7.81 -19.61
CA ASP A 17 -9.29 -6.52 -18.97
C ASP A 17 -8.49 -5.56 -19.88
N PRO A 18 -9.09 -4.48 -20.43
CA PRO A 18 -8.40 -3.61 -21.38
C PRO A 18 -7.16 -2.96 -20.74
N ASP A 19 -7.11 -2.93 -19.40
CA ASP A 19 -5.94 -2.55 -18.62
C ASP A 19 -4.95 -3.72 -18.42
N ALA A 20 -5.04 -4.84 -19.13
CA ALA A 20 -4.04 -5.90 -19.08
C ALA A 20 -2.86 -5.67 -20.05
N TYR A 21 -2.98 -4.74 -21.01
CA TYR A 21 -2.01 -4.58 -22.09
C TYR A 21 -1.39 -3.18 -22.13
N TYR A 22 -0.23 -3.05 -22.79
CA TYR A 22 0.42 -1.78 -23.12
C TYR A 22 1.03 -1.83 -24.54
N TRP A 23 1.32 -0.66 -25.11
CA TRP A 23 1.86 -0.57 -26.47
C TRP A 23 3.40 -0.49 -26.47
N ARG A 24 4.04 -1.46 -27.14
CA ARG A 24 5.48 -1.49 -27.40
C ARG A 24 5.75 -1.99 -28.83
N GLY A 25 5.48 -1.15 -29.83
CA GLY A 25 5.56 -1.56 -31.24
C GLY A 25 4.55 -2.65 -31.64
N GLY A 26 3.58 -2.91 -30.76
CA GLY A 26 2.63 -4.00 -30.76
C GLY A 26 1.92 -4.05 -29.40
N LEU A 27 0.81 -4.78 -29.31
CA LEU A 27 0.11 -4.99 -28.05
C LEU A 27 0.88 -6.05 -27.24
N VAL A 28 1.33 -5.70 -26.04
CA VAL A 28 2.06 -6.59 -25.13
C VAL A 28 1.29 -6.68 -23.82
N GLU A 29 1.16 -7.89 -23.28
CA GLU A 29 0.53 -8.12 -21.98
C GLU A 29 1.44 -7.62 -20.86
N LYS A 30 0.87 -6.89 -19.89
CA LYS A 30 1.60 -6.42 -18.72
C LYS A 30 1.93 -7.62 -17.82
N PRO A 31 3.14 -7.66 -17.22
CA PRO A 31 3.45 -8.67 -16.22
C PRO A 31 2.47 -8.55 -15.03
N PRO A 32 2.25 -9.62 -14.25
CA PRO A 32 1.36 -9.59 -13.11
C PRO A 32 1.77 -8.48 -12.14
N ARG A 33 0.78 -7.75 -11.61
CA ARG A 33 1.02 -6.64 -10.70
C ARG A 33 1.58 -7.17 -9.36
N PRO A 34 2.77 -6.72 -8.91
CA PRO A 34 3.38 -7.22 -7.68
C PRO A 34 2.55 -6.95 -6.42
N SER A 35 1.94 -5.76 -6.33
CA SER A 35 1.01 -5.42 -5.25
C SER A 35 0.06 -4.30 -5.67
N HIS A 36 -1.01 -4.08 -4.90
CA HIS A 36 -1.94 -2.96 -5.09
C HIS A 36 -1.22 -1.59 -5.13
N PHE A 37 -0.09 -1.46 -4.43
CA PHE A 37 0.71 -0.24 -4.36
C PHE A 37 1.57 0.01 -5.60
N HIS A 38 1.57 -0.90 -6.57
CA HIS A 38 2.31 -0.71 -7.80
C HIS A 38 1.43 -0.13 -8.90
N ARG A 39 1.95 0.88 -9.58
CA ARG A 39 1.40 1.44 -10.82
C ARG A 39 2.33 1.06 -11.99
N PHE A 40 1.75 0.65 -13.11
CA PHE A 40 2.56 0.32 -14.28
C PHE A 40 3.02 1.61 -14.95
N ASP A 41 4.31 1.73 -15.21
CA ASP A 41 4.88 2.80 -16.01
C ASP A 41 5.08 2.31 -17.46
N PRO A 42 4.28 2.80 -18.43
CA PRO A 42 4.41 2.36 -19.82
C PRO A 42 5.72 2.81 -20.49
N GLN A 43 6.37 3.86 -20.01
CA GLN A 43 7.63 4.35 -20.56
C GLN A 43 8.78 3.44 -20.14
N GLU A 44 8.83 3.10 -18.85
CA GLU A 44 9.85 2.22 -18.30
C GLU A 44 9.52 0.73 -18.44
N GLN A 45 8.28 0.41 -18.82
CA GLN A 45 7.77 -0.95 -19.00
C GLN A 45 7.88 -1.78 -17.72
N ALA A 46 7.74 -1.12 -16.58
CA ALA A 46 7.98 -1.70 -15.27
C ALA A 46 6.90 -1.26 -14.28
N TRP A 47 6.65 -2.11 -13.28
CA TRP A 47 5.86 -1.76 -12.13
C TRP A 47 6.67 -0.82 -11.22
N LYS A 48 6.11 0.35 -10.91
CA LYS A 48 6.69 1.32 -9.98
C LYS A 48 5.88 1.33 -8.70
N LEU A 49 6.57 1.23 -7.57
CA LEU A 49 5.96 1.41 -6.26
C LEU A 49 5.46 2.85 -6.12
N ASP A 50 4.21 2.99 -5.68
CA ASP A 50 3.67 4.25 -5.17
C ASP A 50 3.94 4.30 -3.66
N ASP A 51 5.11 4.83 -3.29
CA ASP A 51 5.54 4.97 -1.90
C ASP A 51 4.52 5.74 -1.05
N SER A 52 3.91 6.77 -1.61
CA SER A 52 2.92 7.58 -0.90
C SER A 52 1.70 6.74 -0.52
N LEU A 53 1.19 5.95 -1.45
CA LEU A 53 0.05 5.06 -1.24
C LEU A 53 0.41 3.93 -0.26
N ALA A 54 1.57 3.31 -0.42
CA ALA A 54 2.05 2.24 0.47
C ALA A 54 2.18 2.75 1.91
N TRP A 55 2.87 3.87 2.11
CA TRP A 55 3.01 4.48 3.43
C TRP A 55 1.69 5.00 4.02
N SER A 56 0.76 5.44 3.18
CA SER A 56 -0.58 5.82 3.61
C SER A 56 -1.33 4.63 4.23
N ALA A 57 -1.28 3.47 3.57
CA ALA A 57 -1.88 2.24 4.10
C ALA A 57 -1.23 1.80 5.41
N VAL A 58 0.10 1.87 5.51
CA VAL A 58 0.84 1.57 6.74
C VAL A 58 0.41 2.50 7.88
N ARG A 59 0.34 3.81 7.66
CA ARG A 59 -0.14 4.77 8.67
C ARG A 59 -1.58 4.50 9.09
N GLY A 60 -2.47 4.18 8.15
CA GLY A 60 -3.85 3.79 8.48
C GLY A 60 -3.91 2.56 9.39
N GLN A 61 -3.08 1.55 9.12
CA GLN A 61 -3.01 0.35 9.95
C GLN A 61 -2.39 0.60 11.34
N ARG A 62 -1.41 1.51 11.43
CA ARG A 62 -0.85 1.98 12.69
C ARG A 62 -1.92 2.68 13.53
N ASP A 63 -2.64 3.61 12.92
CA ASP A 63 -3.65 4.41 13.61
C ASP A 63 -4.79 3.53 14.12
N ALA A 64 -5.21 2.52 13.34
CA ALA A 64 -6.18 1.51 13.78
C ALA A 64 -5.70 0.71 14.99
N ARG A 65 -4.42 0.31 15.05
CA ARG A 65 -3.84 -0.41 16.19
C ARG A 65 -3.68 0.48 17.43
N LEU A 66 -3.36 1.75 17.25
CA LEU A 66 -3.31 2.73 18.33
C LEU A 66 -4.72 2.93 18.93
N ALA A 67 -5.73 3.11 18.07
CA ALA A 67 -7.13 3.24 18.49
C ALA A 67 -7.62 2.01 19.26
N ALA A 68 -7.26 0.80 18.81
CA ALA A 68 -7.63 -0.45 19.48
C ALA A 68 -7.10 -0.58 20.93
N CYS A 69 -6.06 0.19 21.30
CA CYS A 69 -5.49 0.21 22.65
C CYS A 69 -5.74 1.52 23.41
N ASP A 70 -6.64 2.37 22.93
CA ASP A 70 -7.01 3.61 23.63
C ASP A 70 -7.70 3.33 24.97
N TRP A 71 -8.38 2.19 25.11
CA TRP A 71 -8.95 1.76 26.40
C TRP A 71 -7.90 1.68 27.51
N VAL A 72 -6.65 1.35 27.18
CA VAL A 72 -5.56 1.24 28.17
C VAL A 72 -5.20 2.63 28.70
N THR A 73 -5.15 3.61 27.80
CA THR A 73 -4.87 5.00 28.15
C THR A 73 -6.02 5.58 28.97
N LEU A 74 -7.26 5.28 28.59
CA LEU A 74 -8.44 5.70 29.34
C LEU A 74 -8.46 5.12 30.76
N ARG A 75 -8.23 3.81 30.91
CA ARG A 75 -8.15 3.15 32.23
C ARG A 75 -7.11 3.84 33.13
N ALA A 76 -5.92 4.12 32.61
CA ALA A 76 -4.86 4.78 33.37
C ALA A 76 -5.28 6.17 33.85
N GLN A 77 -5.99 6.93 33.01
CA GLN A 77 -6.52 8.25 33.38
C GLN A 77 -7.63 8.17 34.43
N GLU A 78 -8.56 7.21 34.29
CA GLU A 78 -9.69 7.05 35.21
C GLU A 78 -9.27 6.55 36.59
N THR A 79 -8.33 5.62 36.65
CA THR A 79 -7.85 5.01 37.90
C THR A 79 -6.76 5.85 38.58
N GLY A 80 -6.12 6.77 37.85
CA GLY A 80 -4.91 7.47 38.29
C GLY A 80 -3.68 6.57 38.36
N GLU A 81 -3.80 5.30 37.96
CA GLU A 81 -2.68 4.36 37.89
C GLU A 81 -1.89 4.56 36.59
N PRO A 82 -0.55 4.41 36.63
CA PRO A 82 0.26 4.52 35.43
C PRO A 82 -0.12 3.42 34.42
N MET A 83 -0.04 3.76 33.13
CA MET A 83 -0.23 2.78 32.06
C MET A 83 0.81 1.65 32.19
N PRO A 84 0.42 0.37 32.02
CA PRO A 84 1.38 -0.73 32.14
C PRO A 84 2.54 -0.58 31.14
N ALA A 85 3.76 -0.82 31.60
CA ALA A 85 4.97 -0.69 30.79
C ALA A 85 4.93 -1.45 29.44
N PRO A 86 4.38 -2.69 29.35
CA PRO A 86 4.25 -3.38 28.07
C PRO A 86 3.37 -2.64 27.06
N TRP A 87 2.30 -2.00 27.53
CA TRP A 87 1.41 -1.20 26.67
C TRP A 87 2.04 0.11 26.22
N LEU A 88 2.86 0.74 27.08
CA LEU A 88 3.66 1.90 26.71
C LEU A 88 4.65 1.55 25.59
N ALA A 89 5.42 0.48 25.77
CA ALA A 89 6.38 -0.01 24.78
C ALA A 89 5.71 -0.38 23.45
N TYR A 90 4.58 -1.09 23.52
CA TYR A 90 3.79 -1.44 22.33
C TYR A 90 3.30 -0.21 21.57
N ARG A 91 2.71 0.78 22.26
CA ARG A 91 2.23 2.03 21.64
C ARG A 91 3.38 2.85 21.06
N GLN A 92 4.55 2.84 21.68
CA GLN A 92 5.74 3.50 21.13
C GLN A 92 6.22 2.79 19.86
N ALA A 93 6.37 1.47 19.89
CA ALA A 93 6.77 0.68 18.73
C ALA A 93 5.82 0.86 17.54
N LEU A 94 4.52 1.06 17.78
CA LEU A 94 3.56 1.41 16.72
C LEU A 94 3.85 2.79 16.11
N ARG A 95 4.21 3.80 16.90
CA ARG A 95 4.54 5.14 16.39
C ARG A 95 5.80 5.13 15.54
N ASP A 96 6.76 4.29 15.91
CA ASP A 96 8.04 4.15 15.23
C ASP A 96 7.97 3.29 13.94
N ILE A 97 6.78 2.78 13.57
CA ILE A 97 6.57 1.97 12.35
C ILE A 97 7.06 2.68 11.08
N THR A 98 6.92 4.01 11.02
CA THR A 98 7.34 4.79 9.84
C THR A 98 8.84 4.95 9.69
N ASP A 99 9.63 4.51 10.68
CA ASP A 99 11.09 4.53 10.61
C ASP A 99 11.64 3.24 9.97
N GLN A 100 10.79 2.25 9.70
CA GLN A 100 11.17 1.06 8.94
C GLN A 100 11.43 1.42 7.46
N PRO A 101 12.34 0.71 6.78
CA PRO A 101 12.78 1.10 5.44
C PRO A 101 11.77 0.75 4.33
N ASP A 102 10.90 -0.24 4.54
CA ASP A 102 10.06 -0.81 3.49
C ASP A 102 8.58 -0.86 3.89
N PRO A 103 7.69 -0.09 3.24
CA PRO A 103 6.25 -0.11 3.52
C PRO A 103 5.56 -1.41 3.09
N LEU A 104 6.19 -2.25 2.27
CA LEU A 104 5.67 -3.55 1.84
C LEU A 104 6.03 -4.69 2.82
N ALA A 105 7.03 -4.47 3.68
CA ALA A 105 7.58 -5.48 4.58
C ALA A 105 7.62 -5.00 6.05
N ILE A 106 6.56 -4.31 6.49
CA ILE A 106 6.48 -3.78 7.86
C ILE A 106 6.37 -4.91 8.89
N VAL A 107 7.26 -4.88 9.88
CA VAL A 107 7.19 -5.72 11.07
C VAL A 107 6.34 -5.02 12.13
N TRP A 108 5.19 -5.60 12.46
CA TRP A 108 4.27 -5.05 13.46
C TRP A 108 4.57 -5.63 14.84
N PRO A 109 4.58 -4.81 15.91
CA PRO A 109 4.71 -5.32 17.26
C PRO A 109 3.47 -6.17 17.63
N THR A 110 3.66 -7.15 18.51
CA THR A 110 2.57 -7.96 19.05
C THR A 110 1.96 -7.26 20.25
N ALA A 111 0.63 -7.20 20.30
CA ALA A 111 -0.07 -6.63 21.45
C ALA A 111 0.22 -7.47 22.71
N PRO A 112 0.46 -6.84 23.87
CA PRO A 112 0.60 -7.55 25.13
C PRO A 112 -0.74 -8.20 25.55
N ALA A 113 -0.64 -9.22 26.40
CA ALA A 113 -1.79 -9.93 26.98
C ALA A 113 -2.51 -9.10 28.04
#